data_AF-A0A839RTB1-F1
#
_entry.id   AF-A0A839RTB1-F1
#
_cell.length_a   1.000
_cell.length_b   1.000
_cell.length_c   1.000
_cell.angle_alpha   90.00
_cell.angle_beta   90.00
_cell.angle_gamma   90.00
#
_symmetry.space_group_name_H-M   'P 1'
#
loop_
_entity.id
_entity.type
_entity.pdbx_description
1 polymer ?
#
loop_
_entity_poly.entity_id
_entity_poly.type
_entity_poly.pdbx_seq_one_letter_code
_entity_poly.pdbx_strand_id
1 'polypeptide(L)'
;MSAPPCTCGTVHLGDCPALLRLCIRPGAVLSKAIQLRDKTTGAPEDWPAGTTVWITFTRGAWDYTADAVVDGSYLRFTLDAEETRQIPKGSLARIWIQYPDVDGPIVWAEGHIEGCC
;
A
#
# COMPACT_ATOMS: atom_id res chain seq x y z
N MET A 1 1.86 26.66 10.12
CA MET A 1 0.59 25.92 10.04
C MET A 1 0.93 24.45 10.17
N SER A 2 0.47 23.78 11.23
CA SER A 2 0.76 22.35 11.48
C SER A 2 -0.21 21.48 10.70
N ALA A 3 0.29 20.42 10.04
CA ALA A 3 -0.53 19.46 9.32
C ALA A 3 -1.46 18.68 10.29
N PRO A 4 -2.71 18.37 9.91
CA PRO A 4 -3.65 17.67 10.77
C PRO A 4 -3.20 16.22 11.03
N PRO A 5 -3.50 15.66 12.23
CA PRO A 5 -3.10 14.30 12.60
C PRO A 5 -3.88 13.23 11.83
N CYS A 6 -3.17 12.25 11.28
CA CYS A 6 -3.73 11.10 10.58
C CYS A 6 -4.63 10.27 11.52
N THR A 7 -5.94 10.21 11.23
CA THR A 7 -6.91 9.44 12.02
C THR A 7 -6.97 8.00 11.50
N CYS A 8 -6.92 7.02 12.40
CA CYS A 8 -7.03 5.60 12.06
C CYS A 8 -8.45 5.24 11.61
N GLY A 9 -8.57 4.58 10.46
CA GLY A 9 -9.83 4.06 9.92
C GLY A 9 -10.48 5.04 8.95
N THR A 10 -10.68 4.57 7.71
CA THR A 10 -11.10 5.30 6.50
C THR A 10 -9.90 5.78 5.67
N VAL A 11 -9.68 5.08 4.54
CA VAL A 11 -8.69 5.43 3.53
C VAL A 11 -9.17 6.70 2.83
N HIS A 12 -8.46 7.80 3.07
CA HIS A 12 -8.65 9.04 2.32
C HIS A 12 -7.42 9.28 1.45
N LEU A 13 -7.66 9.72 0.21
CA LEU A 13 -6.65 10.42 -0.56
C LEU A 13 -6.37 11.74 0.17
N GLY A 14 -5.18 11.84 0.74
CA GLY A 14 -4.68 13.04 1.38
C GLY A 14 -3.20 13.23 1.05
N ASP A 15 -2.72 14.46 1.16
CA ASP A 15 -1.35 14.89 0.84
C ASP A 15 -0.27 14.31 1.78
N CYS A 16 -0.59 13.30 2.59
CA CYS A 16 0.29 12.67 3.58
C CYS A 16 0.19 11.14 3.49
N PRO A 17 1.33 10.42 3.47
CA PRO A 17 1.33 8.96 3.52
C PRO A 17 0.56 8.44 4.74
N ALA A 18 -0.38 7.54 4.53
CA ALA A 18 -1.10 6.84 5.59
C ALA A 18 -0.17 5.85 6.31
N LEU A 19 -0.45 5.56 7.58
CA LEU A 19 0.26 4.50 8.31
C LEU A 19 -0.11 3.12 7.73
N LEU A 20 0.87 2.40 7.23
CA LEU A 20 0.73 1.02 6.76
C LEU A 20 1.10 0.05 7.89
N ARG A 21 0.14 -0.77 8.34
CA ARG A 21 0.39 -1.86 9.27
C ARG A 21 0.36 -3.18 8.52
N LEU A 22 1.54 -3.71 8.23
CA LEU A 22 1.71 -5.01 7.58
C LEU A 22 2.42 -5.98 8.50
N CYS A 23 1.85 -7.16 8.55
CA CYS A 23 2.38 -8.31 9.25
C CYS A 23 2.53 -9.41 8.19
N ILE A 24 3.77 -9.81 7.92
CA ILE A 24 4.06 -10.85 6.94
C ILE A 24 4.69 -12.03 7.68
N ARG A 25 4.07 -13.21 7.54
CA ARG A 25 4.64 -14.47 7.98
C ARG A 25 5.52 -15.00 6.85
N PRO A 26 6.84 -15.19 7.05
CA PRO A 26 7.71 -15.73 6.02
C PRO A 26 7.20 -17.10 5.52
N GLY A 27 7.10 -17.29 4.21
CA GLY A 27 6.64 -18.55 3.63
C GLY A 27 5.13 -18.72 3.49
N ALA A 28 4.35 -17.68 3.82
CA ALA A 28 2.89 -17.70 3.67
C ALA A 28 2.46 -16.83 2.49
N VAL A 29 1.39 -17.21 1.79
CA VAL A 29 0.77 -16.35 0.79
C VAL A 29 0.19 -15.11 1.50
N LEU A 30 0.63 -13.92 1.09
CA LEU A 30 0.02 -12.66 1.49
C LEU A 30 -0.97 -12.26 0.39
N SER A 31 -2.25 -12.15 0.74
CA SER A 31 -3.24 -11.52 -0.14
C SER A 31 -3.93 -10.40 0.63
N LYS A 32 -3.89 -9.19 0.07
CA LYS A 32 -4.50 -7.99 0.65
C LYS A 32 -5.30 -7.27 -0.42
N ALA A 33 -6.50 -6.84 -0.03
CA ALA A 33 -7.37 -6.01 -0.83
C ALA A 33 -7.67 -4.71 -0.07
N ILE A 34 -7.61 -3.60 -0.77
CA ILE A 34 -7.93 -2.25 -0.28
C ILE A 34 -9.02 -1.72 -1.19
N GLN A 35 -10.05 -1.11 -0.60
CA GLN A 35 -11.14 -0.51 -1.35
C GLN A 35 -11.06 1.01 -1.26
N LEU A 36 -11.06 1.68 -2.42
CA LEU A 36 -11.23 3.11 -2.52
C LEU A 36 -12.69 3.46 -2.22
N ARG A 37 -12.87 4.50 -1.40
CA ARG A 37 -14.19 4.96 -0.96
C ARG A 37 -14.24 6.47 -1.01
N ASP A 38 -15.37 6.99 -1.46
CA ASP A 38 -15.66 8.41 -1.41
C ASP A 38 -15.66 8.88 0.05
N LYS A 39 -14.95 9.98 0.29
CA LYS A 39 -14.74 10.52 1.64
C LYS A 39 -16.03 11.01 2.29
N THR A 40 -16.99 11.47 1.51
CA THR A 40 -18.18 12.16 2.00
C THR A 40 -19.31 11.18 2.30
N THR A 41 -19.45 10.18 1.45
CA THR A 41 -20.56 9.20 1.44
C THR A 41 -20.13 7.83 1.94
N GLY A 42 -18.82 7.52 1.94
CA GLY A 42 -18.29 6.19 2.25
C GLY A 42 -18.60 5.13 1.20
N ALA A 43 -19.26 5.49 0.11
CA ALA A 43 -19.57 4.59 -1.00
C ALA A 43 -18.28 4.15 -1.71
N PRO A 44 -18.22 2.93 -2.26
CA PRO A 44 -17.14 2.53 -3.15
C PRO A 44 -17.00 3.51 -4.32
N GLU A 45 -15.77 3.87 -4.63
CA GLU A 45 -15.41 4.71 -5.76
C GLU A 45 -14.37 3.99 -6.60
N ASP A 46 -14.49 4.03 -7.92
CA ASP A 46 -13.54 3.39 -8.81
C ASP A 46 -12.25 4.22 -8.91
N TRP A 47 -11.13 3.51 -8.99
CA TRP A 47 -9.85 4.16 -9.26
C TRP A 47 -9.86 4.78 -10.67
N PRO A 48 -9.20 5.95 -10.87
CA PRO A 48 -9.04 6.52 -12.20
C PRO A 48 -8.46 5.52 -13.20
N ALA A 49 -8.98 5.53 -14.42
CA ALA A 49 -8.49 4.63 -15.47
C ALA A 49 -7.01 4.90 -15.75
N GLY A 50 -6.19 3.85 -15.77
CA GLY A 50 -4.74 3.97 -15.95
C GLY A 50 -3.94 4.21 -14.66
N THR A 51 -4.59 4.23 -13.49
CA THR A 51 -3.87 4.22 -12.21
C THR A 51 -3.01 2.96 -12.09
N THR A 52 -1.72 3.14 -11.79
CA THR A 52 -0.80 2.05 -11.46
C THR A 52 -0.42 2.12 -9.98
N VAL A 53 -0.29 0.94 -9.37
CA VAL A 53 -0.02 0.79 -7.94
C VAL A 53 0.98 -0.33 -7.75
N TRP A 54 1.97 -0.12 -6.90
CA TRP A 54 2.91 -1.15 -6.49
C TRP A 54 3.27 -0.98 -5.02
N ILE A 55 3.79 -2.05 -4.41
CA ILE A 55 4.35 -2.03 -3.07
C ILE A 55 5.85 -2.30 -3.14
N THR A 56 6.63 -1.46 -2.48
CA THR A 56 8.07 -1.66 -2.30
C THR A 56 8.37 -2.08 -0.88
N PHE A 57 9.30 -2.99 -0.70
CA PHE A 57 9.87 -3.37 0.59
C PHE A 57 11.36 -3.06 0.56
N THR A 58 11.89 -2.35 1.57
CA THR A 58 13.30 -1.97 1.60
C THR A 58 13.94 -2.26 2.97
N ARG A 59 15.18 -2.76 2.97
CA ARG A 59 16.01 -2.93 4.17
C ARG A 59 17.50 -2.86 3.83
N GLY A 60 18.14 -1.74 4.18
CA GLY A 60 19.54 -1.51 3.82
C GLY A 60 19.69 -1.46 2.29
N ALA A 61 20.52 -2.34 1.74
CA ALA A 61 20.71 -2.48 0.29
C ALA A 61 19.71 -3.44 -0.39
N TRP A 62 18.86 -4.13 0.38
CA TRP A 62 17.85 -5.02 -0.16
C TRP A 62 16.58 -4.25 -0.48
N ASP A 63 16.04 -4.46 -1.68
CA ASP A 63 14.76 -3.96 -2.14
C ASP A 63 13.98 -5.04 -2.89
N TYR A 64 12.66 -4.90 -2.88
CA TYR A 64 11.75 -5.75 -3.64
C TYR A 64 10.50 -4.95 -3.98
N THR A 65 9.99 -5.12 -5.19
CA THR A 65 8.81 -4.44 -5.69
C THR A 65 7.81 -5.47 -6.22
N ALA A 66 6.55 -5.31 -5.87
CA ALA A 66 5.45 -6.10 -6.40
C ALA A 66 4.31 -5.19 -6.87
N ASP A 67 3.80 -5.47 -8.07
CA ASP A 67 2.69 -4.75 -8.64
C ASP A 67 1.37 -5.13 -7.96
N ALA A 68 0.46 -4.16 -7.86
CA ALA A 68 -0.92 -4.39 -7.49
C ALA A 68 -1.80 -4.53 -8.74
N VAL A 69 -2.91 -5.22 -8.57
CA VAL A 69 -4.01 -5.22 -9.54
C VAL A 69 -5.06 -4.21 -9.09
N VAL A 70 -5.42 -3.29 -9.98
CA VAL A 70 -6.53 -2.34 -9.80
C VAL A 70 -7.74 -2.84 -10.59
N ASP A 71 -8.88 -2.96 -9.93
CA ASP A 71 -10.13 -3.53 -10.45
C ASP A 71 -11.34 -2.80 -9.84
N GLY A 72 -11.89 -1.85 -10.59
CA GLY A 72 -12.95 -0.94 -10.11
C GLY A 72 -12.49 -0.17 -8.88
N SER A 73 -13.20 -0.32 -7.76
CA SER A 73 -12.85 0.27 -6.46
C SER A 73 -11.77 -0.50 -5.70
N TYR A 74 -11.34 -1.68 -6.16
CA TYR A 74 -10.40 -2.53 -5.44
C TYR A 74 -8.98 -2.41 -5.97
N LEU A 75 -8.05 -2.41 -5.02
CA LEU A 75 -6.62 -2.53 -5.23
C LEU A 75 -6.17 -3.79 -4.48
N ARG A 76 -5.48 -4.70 -5.17
CA ARG A 76 -5.12 -6.02 -4.62
C ARG A 76 -3.63 -6.28 -4.79
N PHE A 77 -2.96 -6.67 -3.71
CA PHE A 77 -1.60 -7.21 -3.74
C PHE A 77 -1.64 -8.68 -3.39
N THR A 78 -0.89 -9.48 -4.13
CA THR A 78 -0.63 -10.87 -3.78
C THR A 78 0.88 -11.09 -3.82
N LEU A 79 1.43 -11.64 -2.74
CA LEU A 79 2.78 -12.17 -2.71
C LEU A 79 2.69 -13.65 -2.41
N ASP A 80 3.43 -14.45 -3.15
CA ASP A 80 3.49 -15.88 -2.93
C ASP A 80 4.37 -16.27 -1.72
N ALA A 81 4.44 -17.57 -1.46
CA ALA A 81 5.21 -18.10 -0.34
C ALA A 81 6.73 -17.88 -0.51
N GLU A 82 7.27 -17.85 -1.73
CA GLU A 82 8.68 -17.59 -1.99
C GLU A 82 9.00 -16.12 -1.76
N GLU A 83 8.22 -15.23 -2.35
CA GLU A 83 8.38 -13.77 -2.24
C GLU A 83 8.35 -13.34 -0.77
N THR A 84 7.40 -13.84 0.02
CA THR A 84 7.31 -13.51 1.44
C THR A 84 8.45 -14.08 2.30
N ARG A 85 9.15 -15.14 1.88
CA ARG A 85 10.37 -15.62 2.58
C ARG A 85 11.53 -14.66 2.42
N GLN A 86 11.60 -14.00 1.27
CA GLN A 86 12.72 -13.12 0.93
C GLN A 86 12.64 -11.80 1.68
N ILE A 87 11.44 -11.37 2.10
CA ILE A 87 11.23 -10.10 2.79
C ILE A 87 11.83 -10.14 4.20
N PRO A 88 12.88 -9.36 4.48
CA PRO A 88 13.47 -9.32 5.81
C PRO A 88 12.51 -8.69 6.83
N LYS A 89 12.51 -9.20 8.08
CA LYS A 89 11.78 -8.56 9.19
C LYS A 89 12.21 -7.11 9.37
N GLY A 90 11.30 -6.19 9.69
CA GLY A 90 11.64 -4.77 9.87
C GLY A 90 11.97 -4.04 8.57
N SER A 91 11.69 -4.62 7.40
CA SER A 91 11.71 -3.87 6.14
C SER A 91 10.66 -2.77 6.16
N LEU A 92 10.97 -1.65 5.53
CA LEU A 92 10.03 -0.57 5.30
C LEU A 92 9.18 -0.90 4.07
N ALA A 93 7.88 -1.05 4.26
CA ALA A 93 6.90 -1.22 3.19
C ALA A 93 6.34 0.14 2.79
N ARG A 94 6.24 0.41 1.49
CA ARG A 94 5.58 1.60 0.92
C ARG A 94 4.66 1.20 -0.22
N ILE A 95 3.42 1.67 -0.18
CA ILE A 95 2.50 1.58 -1.31
C ILE A 95 2.65 2.87 -2.11
N TRP A 96 2.97 2.72 -3.38
CA TRP A 96 3.09 3.79 -4.35
C TRP A 96 1.89 3.79 -5.29
N ILE A 97 1.46 4.99 -5.67
CA ILE A 97 0.38 5.20 -6.62
C ILE A 97 0.85 6.19 -7.66
N GLN A 98 0.59 5.90 -8.93
CA GLN A 98 0.79 6.79 -10.05
C GLN A 98 -0.54 6.95 -10.78
N TYR A 99 -1.03 8.20 -10.85
CA TYR A 99 -2.19 8.56 -11.65
C TYR A 99 -1.74 8.92 -13.06
N PRO A 100 -2.58 8.71 -14.09
CA PRO A 100 -2.22 9.04 -15.47
C PRO A 100 -1.90 10.53 -15.67
N ASP A 101 -2.57 11.41 -14.92
CA ASP A 101 -2.53 12.87 -15.10
C ASP A 101 -1.70 13.61 -14.03
N VAL A 102 -0.93 12.88 -13.22
CA VAL A 102 -0.09 13.46 -12.15
C VAL A 102 1.38 13.18 -12.45
N ASP A 103 2.23 14.19 -12.29
CA ASP A 103 3.66 14.03 -12.48
C ASP A 103 4.29 13.20 -11.36
N GLY A 104 4.69 11.98 -11.71
CA GLY A 104 5.44 11.08 -10.85
C GLY A 104 4.62 10.37 -9.77
N PRO A 105 5.20 9.32 -9.17
CA PRO A 105 4.49 8.50 -8.22
C PRO A 105 4.50 9.12 -6.83
N ILE A 106 3.43 8.90 -6.09
CA ILE A 106 3.29 9.34 -4.71
C ILE A 106 3.30 8.14 -3.76
N VAL A 107 3.90 8.31 -2.57
CA VAL A 107 3.77 7.33 -1.48
C VAL A 107 2.40 7.53 -0.84
N TRP A 108 1.51 6.56 -1.00
CA TRP A 108 0.17 6.62 -0.43
C TRP A 108 0.12 6.09 1.00
N ALA A 109 0.89 5.04 1.31
CA ALA A 109 0.99 4.51 2.66
C ALA A 109 2.37 3.93 2.94
N GLU A 110 2.88 4.05 4.16
CA GLU A 110 4.15 3.46 4.55
C GLU A 110 4.20 2.98 6.00
N GLY A 111 5.04 1.99 6.26
CA GLY A 111 5.25 1.44 7.60
C GLY A 111 6.17 0.23 7.63
N HIS A 112 6.71 -0.07 8.80
CA HIS A 112 7.63 -1.19 8.96
C HIS A 112 6.88 -2.52 9.09
N ILE A 113 7.47 -3.58 8.55
CA ILE A 113 6.98 -4.94 8.79
C ILE A 113 7.34 -5.34 10.21
N GLU A 114 6.31 -5.38 11.05
CA GLU A 114 6.39 -5.99 12.36
C GLU A 114 6.16 -7.50 12.20
N GLY A 115 7.01 -8.31 12.84
CA GLY A 115 6.89 -9.76 12.72
C GLY A 115 5.54 -10.25 13.24
N CYS A 116 4.92 -11.20 12.53
CA CYS A 116 3.70 -11.83 13.03
C CYS A 116 4.01 -12.70 14.24
N CYS A 117 3.22 -12.49 15.29
CA CYS A 117 3.21 -13.32 16.49
C CYS A 117 2.93 -14.80 16.17
#